data_AF-A0A2V6RQT5-F1
#
_entry.id   AF-A0A2V6RQT5-F1
#
_cell.length_a   1.000
_cell.length_b   1.000
_cell.length_c   1.000
_cell.angle_alpha   90.00
_cell.angle_beta   90.00
_cell.angle_gamma   90.00
#
_symmetry.space_group_name_H-M   'P 1'
#
loop_
_entity.id
_entity.type
_entity.pdbx_description
1 polymer ?
#
loop_
_entity_poly.entity_id
_entity_poly.type
_entity_poly.pdbx_seq_one_letter_code
_entity_poly.pdbx_strand_id
1 'polypeptide(L)'
;MADGSGLPSEMSVIEDAERRGRTARWPFWRSAYAQGDPLPALTSQVSRPTYRFDEGEPLPHEYKELLIKMLRHEGERAGNKSFLGFMATCLDIAEALFPTAEAKLLKAEYLAEELKHAIMFHRIAVGLQHDFALRDVPYAHYAFHLPRETWADDAYFHFFVDLNGAFHARDWRESSYVPLAKMSATVERDELGHS
;
A
#
# COMPACT_ATOMS: atom_id res chain seq x y z
N MET A 1 -30.34 -30.13 -40.65
CA MET A 1 -30.84 -29.20 -39.62
C MET A 1 -29.68 -28.96 -38.67
N ALA A 2 -29.09 -27.78 -38.75
CA ALA A 2 -27.99 -27.36 -37.90
C ALA A 2 -28.58 -26.42 -36.86
N ASP A 3 -28.61 -26.84 -35.60
CA ASP A 3 -28.81 -25.93 -34.50
C ASP A 3 -27.94 -26.40 -33.33
N GLY A 4 -27.14 -25.49 -32.82
CA GLY A 4 -26.01 -25.76 -31.95
C GLY A 4 -25.15 -24.52 -31.87
N SER A 5 -25.75 -23.44 -31.36
CA SER A 5 -25.07 -22.17 -31.10
C SER A 5 -23.84 -22.43 -30.22
N GLY A 6 -22.66 -22.36 -30.84
CA GLY A 6 -21.35 -22.50 -30.18
C GLY A 6 -20.99 -21.31 -29.28
N LEU A 7 -21.98 -20.72 -28.60
CA LEU A 7 -21.76 -19.66 -27.64
C LEU A 7 -21.51 -20.29 -26.26
N PRO A 8 -20.42 -19.90 -25.56
CA PRO A 8 -20.16 -20.38 -24.22
C PRO A 8 -21.35 -20.08 -23.29
N SER A 9 -21.74 -21.04 -22.45
CA SER A 9 -22.78 -20.78 -21.44
C SER A 9 -22.29 -19.70 -20.47
N GLU A 10 -23.19 -18.88 -19.93
CA GLU A 10 -22.84 -17.83 -18.95
C GLU A 10 -22.07 -18.41 -17.75
N MET A 11 -22.42 -19.62 -17.31
CA MET A 11 -21.70 -20.40 -16.31
C MET A 11 -20.23 -20.66 -16.71
N SER A 12 -19.97 -21.05 -17.96
CA SER A 12 -18.60 -21.28 -18.44
C SER A 12 -17.78 -20.00 -18.53
N VAL A 13 -18.41 -18.85 -18.82
CA VAL A 13 -17.76 -17.53 -18.80
C VAL A 13 -17.42 -17.13 -17.37
N ILE A 14 -18.32 -17.38 -16.42
CA ILE A 14 -18.10 -17.14 -14.98
C ILE A 14 -17.00 -18.05 -14.45
N GLU A 15 -17.00 -19.35 -14.75
CA GLU A 15 -15.96 -20.28 -14.32
C GLU A 15 -14.59 -19.95 -14.95
N ASP A 16 -14.56 -19.52 -16.21
CA ASP A 16 -13.35 -18.99 -16.83
C ASP A 16 -12.88 -17.69 -16.18
N ALA A 17 -13.80 -16.79 -15.84
CA ALA A 17 -13.52 -15.55 -15.12
C ALA A 17 -13.09 -15.82 -13.68
N GLU A 18 -13.57 -16.86 -13.01
CA GLU A 18 -13.14 -17.30 -11.68
C GLU A 18 -11.80 -18.01 -11.72
N ARG A 19 -11.50 -18.77 -12.79
CA ARG A 19 -10.20 -19.42 -12.99
C ARG A 19 -9.13 -18.41 -13.41
N ARG A 20 -9.51 -17.39 -14.19
CA ARG A 20 -8.66 -16.23 -14.50
C ARG A 20 -8.55 -15.30 -13.30
N GLY A 21 -9.65 -15.04 -12.58
CA GLY A 21 -9.78 -14.14 -11.43
C GLY A 21 -9.20 -14.69 -10.13
N ARG A 22 -9.03 -16.02 -10.04
CA ARG A 22 -7.93 -16.63 -9.28
C ARG A 22 -6.62 -16.39 -10.03
N THR A 23 -6.32 -15.13 -10.28
CA THR A 23 -5.07 -14.74 -10.93
C THR A 23 -3.93 -15.19 -10.01
N ALA A 24 -2.83 -15.65 -10.58
CA ALA A 24 -1.55 -15.69 -9.86
C ALA A 24 -1.03 -14.28 -9.47
N ARG A 25 -1.86 -13.25 -9.63
CA ARG A 25 -1.51 -11.83 -9.57
C ARG A 25 -2.02 -11.16 -8.30
N TRP A 26 -3.05 -11.68 -7.64
CA TRP A 26 -3.52 -11.11 -6.39
C TRP A 26 -3.32 -12.05 -5.19
N PRO A 27 -2.80 -11.54 -4.05
CA PRO A 27 -2.13 -10.24 -3.93
C PRO A 27 -0.78 -10.25 -4.67
N PHE A 28 -0.38 -9.10 -5.23
CA PHE A 28 0.76 -8.97 -6.15
C PHE A 28 2.07 -9.51 -5.59
N TRP A 29 2.25 -9.32 -4.29
CA TRP A 29 3.45 -9.77 -3.57
C TRP A 29 3.68 -11.28 -3.62
N ARG A 30 2.65 -12.11 -3.88
CA ARG A 30 2.87 -13.56 -3.99
C ARG A 30 3.88 -13.91 -5.07
N SER A 31 3.85 -13.20 -6.19
CA SER A 31 4.81 -13.41 -7.28
C SER A 31 6.20 -12.90 -6.88
N ALA A 32 6.28 -11.71 -6.28
CA ALA A 32 7.54 -11.10 -5.83
C ALA A 32 8.28 -11.99 -4.81
N TYR A 33 7.54 -12.66 -3.92
CA TYR A 33 8.09 -13.51 -2.86
C TYR A 33 8.18 -15.00 -3.24
N ALA A 34 7.86 -15.39 -4.48
CA ALA A 34 7.78 -16.80 -4.88
C ALA A 34 9.12 -17.56 -4.76
N GLN A 35 10.24 -16.84 -4.82
CA GLN A 35 11.60 -17.40 -4.75
C GLN A 35 12.30 -17.11 -3.41
N GLY A 36 11.59 -16.55 -2.43
CA GLY A 36 12.16 -16.09 -1.15
C GLY A 36 11.94 -14.59 -0.93
N ASP A 37 12.58 -14.04 0.10
CA ASP A 37 12.57 -12.59 0.36
C ASP A 37 13.43 -11.87 -0.68
N PRO A 38 12.84 -11.04 -1.57
CA PRO A 38 13.55 -10.36 -2.64
C PRO A 38 14.30 -9.11 -2.18
N LEU A 39 13.99 -8.60 -0.98
CA LEU A 39 14.61 -7.39 -0.45
C LEU A 39 15.88 -7.75 0.35
N PRO A 40 16.89 -6.86 0.36
CA PRO A 40 18.14 -7.12 1.07
C PRO A 40 17.90 -7.31 2.57
N ALA A 41 18.60 -8.26 3.20
CA ALA A 41 18.57 -8.42 4.65
C ALA A 41 19.21 -7.19 5.32
N LEU A 42 18.41 -6.38 6.02
CA LEU A 42 18.88 -5.24 6.78
C LEU A 42 19.23 -5.70 8.20
N THR A 43 20.43 -6.26 8.39
CA THR A 43 20.86 -6.74 9.70
C THR A 43 21.58 -5.64 10.49
N SER A 44 21.03 -5.23 11.63
CA SER A 44 21.77 -4.39 12.58
C SER A 44 22.93 -5.16 13.20
N GLN A 45 24.16 -4.71 12.97
CA GLN A 45 25.37 -5.29 13.57
C GLN A 45 25.62 -4.84 15.02
N VAL A 46 24.77 -3.95 15.55
CA VAL A 46 24.91 -3.38 16.89
C VAL A 46 23.85 -3.95 17.81
N SER A 47 24.28 -4.51 18.94
CA SER A 47 23.39 -4.91 20.03
C SER A 47 22.80 -3.68 20.70
N ARG A 48 21.48 -3.50 20.61
CA ARG A 48 20.75 -2.39 21.22
C ARG A 48 19.79 -2.91 22.30
N PRO A 49 19.52 -2.15 23.37
CA PRO A 49 18.45 -2.49 24.30
C PRO A 49 17.13 -2.65 23.54
N THR A 50 16.43 -3.75 23.80
CA THR A 50 15.14 -4.02 23.14
C THR A 50 14.03 -3.29 23.89
N TYR A 51 13.68 -2.09 23.41
CA TYR A 51 12.48 -1.41 23.86
C TYR A 51 11.25 -1.99 23.15
N ARG A 52 10.16 -2.13 23.89
CA ARG A 52 8.89 -2.61 23.35
C ARG A 52 7.76 -1.86 24.04
N PHE A 53 6.88 -1.27 23.23
CA PHE A 53 5.71 -0.52 23.68
C PHE A 53 4.48 -1.03 22.94
N ASP A 54 3.55 -1.61 23.69
CA ASP A 54 2.26 -2.05 23.18
C ASP A 54 1.25 -0.89 23.09
N GLU A 55 0.11 -1.14 22.45
CA GLU A 55 -0.92 -0.11 22.29
C GLU A 55 -1.48 0.34 23.65
N GLY A 56 -1.63 1.65 23.83
CA GLY A 56 -2.14 2.24 25.07
C GLY A 56 -1.12 2.36 26.20
N GLU A 57 0.09 1.79 26.06
CA GLU A 57 1.16 1.98 27.03
C GLU A 57 1.71 3.41 27.01
N PRO A 58 2.18 3.94 28.16
CA PRO A 58 2.80 5.26 28.19
C PRO A 58 4.11 5.24 27.39
N LEU A 59 4.19 6.13 26.40
CA LEU A 59 5.37 6.34 25.59
C LEU A 59 6.21 7.50 26.15
N PRO A 60 7.55 7.43 26.10
CA PRO A 60 8.40 8.61 26.29
C PRO A 60 7.95 9.73 25.34
N HIS A 61 7.90 10.97 25.84
CA HIS A 61 7.36 12.10 25.08
C HIS A 61 8.03 12.27 23.71
N GLU A 62 9.37 12.31 23.70
CA GLU A 62 10.17 12.43 22.47
C GLU A 62 9.91 11.28 21.48
N TYR A 63 9.69 10.06 21.99
CA TYR A 63 9.40 8.91 21.14
C TYR A 63 8.01 9.00 20.52
N LYS A 64 7.00 9.42 21.28
CA LYS A 64 5.65 9.68 20.77
C LYS A 64 5.68 10.78 19.70
N GLU A 65 6.41 11.87 19.91
CA GLU A 65 6.56 12.95 18.93
C GLU A 65 7.23 12.47 17.65
N LEU A 66 8.26 11.62 17.76
CA LEU A 66 8.93 11.01 16.61
C LEU A 66 7.96 10.15 15.80
N LEU A 67 7.17 9.29 16.45
CA LEU A 67 6.16 8.45 15.77
C LEU A 67 5.11 9.31 15.06
N ILE A 68 4.61 10.37 15.70
CA ILE A 68 3.65 11.29 15.08
C ILE A 68 4.28 12.01 13.89
N LYS A 69 5.54 12.43 13.99
CA LYS A 69 6.28 13.05 12.89
C LYS A 69 6.42 12.07 11.72
N MET A 70 6.77 10.81 11.99
CA MET A 70 6.87 9.76 10.98
C MET A 70 5.52 9.54 10.27
N LEU A 71 4.44 9.34 11.01
CA LEU A 71 3.09 9.17 10.43
C LEU A 71 2.60 10.40 9.67
N ARG A 72 3.10 11.59 10.01
CA ARG A 72 2.83 12.82 9.25
C ARG A 72 3.49 12.77 7.88
N HIS A 73 4.71 12.27 7.79
CA HIS A 73 5.42 12.11 6.53
C HIS A 73 4.81 11.02 5.67
N GLU A 74 4.34 9.93 6.29
CA GLU A 74 3.64 8.87 5.58
C GLU A 74 2.32 9.33 4.96
N GLY A 75 1.51 10.05 5.73
CA GLY A 75 0.34 10.74 5.19
C GLY A 75 -0.86 9.87 4.81
N GLU A 76 -0.74 8.55 4.75
CA GLU A 76 -1.83 7.61 4.43
C GLU A 76 -2.83 7.49 5.58
N ARG A 77 -3.83 8.36 5.61
CA ARG A 77 -4.87 8.31 6.65
C ARG A 77 -6.08 9.11 6.24
N ALA A 78 -7.23 8.73 6.79
CA ALA A 78 -8.52 9.35 6.47
C ALA A 78 -8.55 10.89 6.65
N GLY A 79 -7.80 11.42 7.62
CA GLY A 79 -7.74 12.86 7.87
C GLY A 79 -6.91 13.65 6.85
N ASN A 80 -6.07 13.01 6.03
CA ASN A 80 -5.23 13.69 5.06
C ASN A 80 -5.93 13.80 3.70
N LYS A 81 -6.33 15.01 3.32
CA LYS A 81 -7.01 15.23 2.04
C LYS A 81 -6.10 15.03 0.85
N SER A 82 -4.79 15.23 1.00
CA SER A 82 -3.83 14.98 -0.08
C SER A 82 -3.76 13.51 -0.46
N PHE A 83 -3.84 12.58 0.50
CA PHE A 83 -3.90 11.14 0.20
C PHE A 83 -5.18 10.78 -0.55
N LEU A 84 -6.34 11.22 -0.06
CA LEU A 84 -7.62 10.93 -0.73
C LEU A 84 -7.70 11.57 -2.13
N GLY A 85 -7.14 12.78 -2.29
CA GLY A 85 -6.99 13.42 -3.59
C GLY A 85 -6.06 12.62 -4.52
N PHE A 86 -4.94 12.13 -4.00
CA PHE A 86 -4.03 11.26 -4.75
C PHE A 86 -4.72 9.96 -5.21
N MET A 87 -5.49 9.30 -4.33
CA MET A 87 -6.30 8.13 -4.70
C MET A 87 -7.32 8.44 -5.80
N ALA A 88 -7.98 9.59 -5.73
CA ALA A 88 -8.90 10.04 -6.78
C ALA A 88 -8.17 10.23 -8.12
N THR A 89 -7.00 10.88 -8.12
CA THR A 89 -6.21 11.04 -9.36
C THR A 89 -5.70 9.72 -9.94
N CYS A 90 -5.39 8.73 -9.09
CA CYS A 90 -5.02 7.38 -9.55
C CYS A 90 -6.20 6.70 -10.25
N LEU A 91 -7.42 6.88 -9.72
CA LEU A 91 -8.65 6.38 -10.36
C LEU A 91 -8.92 7.09 -11.70
N ASP A 92 -8.77 8.41 -11.76
CA ASP A 92 -8.97 9.17 -13.00
C ASP A 92 -8.01 8.71 -14.11
N ILE A 93 -6.73 8.48 -13.78
CA ILE A 93 -5.74 7.92 -14.70
C ILE A 93 -6.15 6.50 -15.13
N ALA A 94 -6.63 5.67 -14.18
CA ALA A 94 -7.13 4.31 -14.45
C ALA A 94 -8.30 4.28 -15.43
N GLU A 95 -9.11 5.33 -15.47
CA GLU A 95 -10.27 5.44 -16.36
C GLU A 95 -9.92 6.08 -17.70
N ALA A 96 -8.99 7.02 -17.73
CA ALA A 96 -8.66 7.77 -18.94
C ALA A 96 -7.55 7.14 -19.79
N LEU A 97 -6.53 6.52 -19.16
CA LEU A 97 -5.24 6.23 -19.81
C LEU A 97 -4.85 4.74 -19.81
N PHE A 98 -5.69 3.84 -19.29
CA PHE A 98 -5.35 2.42 -19.18
C PHE A 98 -5.11 1.76 -20.56
N PRO A 99 -3.99 1.06 -20.77
CA PRO A 99 -3.66 0.48 -22.07
C PRO A 99 -4.45 -0.80 -22.38
N THR A 100 -4.90 -1.51 -21.35
CA THR A 100 -5.63 -2.78 -21.47
C THR A 100 -6.63 -2.93 -20.33
N ALA A 101 -7.70 -3.71 -20.53
CA ALA A 101 -8.66 -4.02 -19.47
C ALA A 101 -7.99 -4.65 -18.23
N GLU A 102 -6.92 -5.41 -18.46
CA GLU A 102 -6.09 -6.01 -17.43
C GLU A 102 -5.35 -4.95 -16.59
N ALA A 103 -4.79 -3.93 -17.24
CA ALA A 103 -4.14 -2.81 -16.57
C ALA A 103 -5.12 -1.99 -15.72
N LYS A 104 -6.38 -1.87 -16.17
CA LYS A 104 -7.46 -1.25 -15.40
C LYS A 104 -7.77 -2.04 -14.11
N LEU A 105 -7.84 -3.37 -14.19
CA LEU A 105 -8.04 -4.22 -13.02
C LEU A 105 -6.87 -4.14 -12.05
N LEU A 106 -5.63 -4.14 -12.56
CA LEU A 106 -4.42 -3.96 -11.74
C LEU A 106 -4.46 -2.65 -10.94
N LYS A 107 -4.93 -1.56 -11.55
CA LYS A 107 -5.06 -0.29 -10.84
C LYS A 107 -6.17 -0.28 -9.78
N ALA A 108 -7.28 -0.99 -10.03
CA ALA A 108 -8.33 -1.14 -9.02
C ALA A 108 -7.86 -1.95 -7.81
N GLU A 109 -7.07 -3.00 -8.06
CA GLU A 109 -6.38 -3.80 -7.05
C GLU A 109 -5.43 -2.94 -6.21
N TYR A 110 -4.56 -2.15 -6.85
CA TYR A 110 -3.70 -1.15 -6.19
C TYR A 110 -4.50 -0.22 -5.26
N LEU A 111 -5.53 0.45 -5.77
CA LEU A 111 -6.36 1.38 -4.99
C LEU A 111 -6.98 0.71 -3.75
N ALA A 112 -7.38 -0.56 -3.86
CA ALA A 112 -7.94 -1.29 -2.73
C ALA A 112 -6.89 -1.56 -1.64
N GLU A 113 -5.65 -1.84 -2.01
CA GLU A 113 -4.52 -2.04 -1.11
C GLU A 113 -4.10 -0.73 -0.42
N GLU A 114 -3.98 0.37 -1.14
CA GLU A 114 -3.67 1.70 -0.59
C GLU A 114 -4.72 2.17 0.42
N LEU A 115 -6.01 2.00 0.10
CA LEU A 115 -7.09 2.35 1.03
C LEU A 115 -7.06 1.46 2.28
N LYS A 116 -6.63 0.20 2.16
CA LYS A 116 -6.40 -0.69 3.31
C LYS A 116 -5.25 -0.15 4.16
N HIS A 117 -4.13 0.29 3.57
CA HIS A 117 -3.02 0.89 4.33
C HIS A 117 -3.46 2.15 5.07
N ALA A 118 -4.23 3.03 4.42
CA ALA A 118 -4.78 4.22 5.07
C ALA A 118 -5.67 3.89 6.29
N ILE A 119 -6.43 2.79 6.25
CA ILE A 119 -7.19 2.31 7.42
C ILE A 119 -6.24 1.87 8.55
N MET A 120 -5.16 1.15 8.20
CA MET A 120 -4.19 0.65 9.18
C MET A 120 -3.42 1.80 9.84
N PHE A 121 -2.85 2.71 9.06
CA PHE A 121 -2.15 3.90 9.57
C PHE A 121 -3.07 4.85 10.33
N HIS A 122 -4.33 5.01 9.91
CA HIS A 122 -5.29 5.81 10.65
C HIS A 122 -5.52 5.24 12.06
N ARG A 123 -5.61 3.91 12.22
CA ARG A 123 -5.75 3.28 13.55
C ARG A 123 -4.53 3.54 14.43
N ILE A 124 -3.32 3.43 13.89
CA ILE A 124 -2.08 3.79 14.61
C ILE A 124 -2.11 5.25 15.03
N ALA A 125 -2.49 6.16 14.12
CA ALA A 125 -2.58 7.58 14.41
C ALA A 125 -3.59 7.88 15.54
N VAL A 126 -4.75 7.22 15.55
CA VAL A 126 -5.75 7.34 16.62
C VAL A 126 -5.18 6.86 17.96
N GLY A 127 -4.50 5.71 17.97
CA GLY A 127 -3.87 5.15 19.18
C GLY A 127 -2.79 6.05 19.79
N LEU A 128 -2.07 6.82 18.95
CA LEU A 128 -1.08 7.80 19.42
C LEU A 128 -1.71 9.13 19.81
N GLN A 129 -2.53 9.71 18.93
CA GLN A 129 -3.16 11.01 19.15
C GLN A 129 -4.39 11.18 18.24
N HIS A 130 -5.57 11.09 18.84
CA HIS A 130 -6.86 11.20 18.14
C HIS A 130 -6.98 12.43 17.22
N ASP A 131 -6.61 13.62 17.71
CA ASP A 131 -6.68 14.86 16.91
C ASP A 131 -5.75 14.86 15.70
N PHE A 132 -4.61 14.16 15.79
CA PHE A 132 -3.69 14.05 14.67
C PHE A 132 -4.28 13.18 13.56
N ALA A 133 -4.97 12.09 13.91
CA ALA A 133 -5.54 11.16 12.95
C ALA A 133 -6.50 11.83 11.95
N LEU A 134 -7.23 12.85 12.41
CA LEU A 134 -8.25 13.59 11.64
C LEU A 134 -7.75 14.91 11.06
N ARG A 135 -6.56 15.36 11.44
CA ARG A 135 -6.02 16.65 10.98
C ARG A 135 -5.57 16.57 9.52
N ASP A 136 -5.95 17.54 8.71
CA ASP A 136 -5.42 17.64 7.35
C ASP A 136 -3.94 18.06 7.39
N VAL A 137 -3.08 17.24 6.78
CA VAL A 137 -1.64 17.53 6.68
C VAL A 137 -1.16 17.15 5.28
N PRO A 138 -0.83 18.13 4.43
CA PRO A 138 -0.39 17.85 3.07
C PRO A 138 0.86 16.98 3.01
N TYR A 139 1.02 16.25 1.90
CA TYR A 139 2.24 15.50 1.63
C TYR A 139 3.47 16.40 1.61
N ALA A 140 4.43 16.09 2.48
CA ALA A 140 5.74 16.71 2.45
C ALA A 140 6.64 16.11 1.36
N HIS A 141 6.36 14.89 0.92
CA HIS A 141 7.19 14.18 -0.05
C HIS A 141 6.94 14.72 -1.46
N TYR A 142 8.00 15.26 -2.09
CA TYR A 142 7.93 15.95 -3.39
C TYR A 142 7.40 15.04 -4.52
N ALA A 143 7.61 13.73 -4.44
CA ALA A 143 7.19 12.77 -5.47
C ALA A 143 5.69 12.85 -5.76
N PHE A 144 4.86 13.03 -4.73
CA PHE A 144 3.39 13.18 -4.85
C PHE A 144 2.94 14.47 -5.54
N HIS A 145 3.86 15.39 -5.84
CA HIS A 145 3.59 16.64 -6.55
C HIS A 145 4.11 16.62 -7.99
N LEU A 146 4.74 15.52 -8.41
CA LEU A 146 5.19 15.37 -9.80
C LEU A 146 3.98 15.11 -10.71
N PRO A 147 3.95 15.70 -11.93
CA PRO A 147 2.88 15.46 -12.88
C PRO A 147 2.90 14.00 -13.37
N ARG A 148 1.71 13.41 -13.55
CA ARG A 148 1.50 12.09 -14.13
C ARG A 148 0.53 12.23 -15.31
N GLU A 149 1.07 12.44 -16.51
CA GLU A 149 0.28 12.77 -17.70
C GLU A 149 0.03 11.54 -18.59
N THR A 150 0.83 10.50 -18.43
CA THR A 150 0.74 9.25 -19.19
C THR A 150 0.65 8.04 -18.26
N TRP A 151 0.18 6.91 -18.80
CA TRP A 151 0.23 5.63 -18.09
C TRP A 151 1.67 5.23 -17.70
N ALA A 152 2.66 5.61 -18.51
CA ALA A 152 4.06 5.34 -18.21
C ALA A 152 4.55 6.16 -17.01
N ASP A 153 4.19 7.44 -16.92
CA ASP A 153 4.54 8.29 -15.76
C ASP A 153 3.95 7.73 -14.48
N ASP A 154 2.69 7.28 -14.54
CA ASP A 154 2.01 6.63 -13.43
C ASP A 154 2.69 5.32 -13.02
N ALA A 155 3.04 4.46 -13.98
CA ALA A 155 3.77 3.22 -13.70
C ALA A 155 5.16 3.47 -13.09
N TYR A 156 5.90 4.48 -13.57
CA TYR A 156 7.18 4.86 -12.97
C TYR A 156 7.02 5.43 -11.57
N PHE A 157 5.98 6.24 -11.34
CA PHE A 157 5.65 6.74 -10.01
C PHE A 157 5.50 5.56 -9.04
N HIS A 158 4.65 4.59 -9.36
CA HIS A 158 4.39 3.43 -8.51
C HIS A 158 5.65 2.59 -8.29
N PHE A 159 6.39 2.29 -9.36
CA PHE A 159 7.64 1.54 -9.24
C PHE A 159 8.62 2.16 -8.25
N PHE A 160 8.80 3.49 -8.24
CA PHE A 160 9.77 4.12 -7.35
C PHE A 160 9.22 4.48 -5.97
N VAL A 161 7.99 4.99 -5.91
CA VAL A 161 7.40 5.49 -4.66
C VAL A 161 6.95 4.33 -3.79
N ASP A 162 6.31 3.33 -4.38
CA ASP A 162 5.81 2.16 -3.63
C ASP A 162 7.01 1.28 -3.21
N LEU A 163 8.04 1.14 -4.06
CA LEU A 163 9.30 0.49 -3.65
C LEU A 163 9.96 1.22 -2.46
N ASN A 164 9.93 2.56 -2.45
CA ASN A 164 10.40 3.33 -1.29
C ASN A 164 9.54 3.06 -0.05
N GLY A 165 8.21 2.96 -0.20
CA GLY A 165 7.27 2.52 0.84
C GLY A 165 7.62 1.15 1.40
N ALA A 166 7.96 0.18 0.54
CA ALA A 166 8.39 -1.15 0.93
C ALA A 166 9.64 -1.13 1.84
N PHE A 167 10.63 -0.29 1.52
CA PHE A 167 11.83 -0.12 2.36
C PHE A 167 11.51 0.53 3.71
N HIS A 168 10.68 1.57 3.74
CA HIS A 168 10.22 2.17 5.01
C HIS A 168 9.48 1.14 5.88
N ALA A 169 8.58 0.37 5.28
CA ALA A 169 7.84 -0.67 5.98
C ALA A 169 8.77 -1.78 6.49
N ARG A 170 9.79 -2.17 5.72
CA ARG A 170 10.80 -3.14 6.16
C ARG A 170 11.53 -2.65 7.41
N ASP A 171 11.96 -1.39 7.44
CA ASP A 171 12.59 -0.78 8.62
C ASP A 171 11.66 -0.80 9.84
N TRP A 172 10.38 -0.54 9.65
CA TRP A 172 9.42 -0.50 10.75
C TRP A 172 9.07 -1.86 11.35
N ARG A 173 9.40 -2.97 10.71
CA ARG A 173 9.25 -4.32 11.31
C ARG A 173 10.04 -4.47 12.60
N GLU A 174 11.12 -3.71 12.74
CA GLU A 174 11.95 -3.66 13.95
C GLU A 174 11.56 -2.52 14.90
N SER A 175 10.46 -1.81 14.62
CA SER A 175 9.99 -0.73 15.49
C SER A 175 9.72 -1.23 16.91
N SER A 176 10.20 -0.46 17.89
CA SER A 176 9.85 -0.69 19.31
C SER A 176 8.37 -0.41 19.61
N TYR A 177 7.64 0.28 18.73
CA TYR A 177 6.20 0.46 18.86
C TYR A 177 5.48 -0.69 18.15
N VAL A 178 4.93 -1.61 18.94
CA VAL A 178 4.40 -2.89 18.48
C VAL A 178 3.27 -2.75 17.46
N PRO A 179 2.32 -1.79 17.58
CA PRO A 179 1.26 -1.62 16.58
C PRO A 179 1.81 -1.31 15.19
N LEU A 180 2.86 -0.49 15.11
CA LEU A 180 3.54 -0.18 13.86
C LEU A 180 4.21 -1.44 13.30
N ALA A 181 5.06 -2.10 14.08
CA ALA A 181 5.78 -3.30 13.64
C ALA A 181 4.86 -4.43 13.14
N LYS A 182 3.68 -4.61 13.77
CA LYS A 182 2.68 -5.61 13.35
C LYS A 182 2.08 -5.30 11.97
N MET A 183 1.81 -4.03 11.69
CA MET A 183 1.24 -3.59 10.41
C MET A 183 2.30 -3.68 9.28
N SER A 184 3.54 -3.31 9.59
CA SER A 184 4.62 -3.12 8.63
C SER A 184 4.86 -4.31 7.71
N ALA A 185 4.77 -5.56 8.19
CA ALA A 185 4.95 -6.74 7.34
C ALA A 185 3.86 -6.92 6.27
N THR A 186 2.67 -6.34 6.49
CA THR A 186 1.61 -6.32 5.48
C THR A 186 1.90 -5.25 4.45
N VAL A 187 2.20 -4.02 4.90
CA VAL A 187 2.55 -2.89 4.03
C VAL A 187 3.75 -3.24 3.16
N GLU A 188 4.87 -3.71 3.73
CA GLU A 188 6.08 -4.11 2.98
C GLU A 188 5.77 -5.06 1.82
N ARG A 189 4.89 -6.04 2.06
CA ARG A 189 4.53 -6.99 1.02
C ARG A 189 3.72 -6.31 -0.07
N ASP A 190 2.64 -5.63 0.30
CA ASP A 190 1.75 -4.99 -0.66
C ASP A 190 2.49 -3.96 -1.53
N GLU A 191 3.27 -3.06 -0.90
CA GLU A 191 4.10 -2.05 -1.58
C GLU A 191 5.09 -2.67 -2.58
N LEU A 192 5.74 -3.77 -2.19
CA LEU A 192 6.64 -4.48 -3.10
C LEU A 192 5.88 -5.20 -4.22
N GLY A 193 4.63 -5.58 -3.97
CA GLY A 193 3.75 -6.11 -4.99
C GLY A 193 3.36 -5.06 -6.03
N HIS A 194 3.27 -3.78 -5.64
CA HIS A 194 2.96 -2.67 -6.54
C HIS A 194 4.13 -2.31 -7.45
N SER A 195 5.37 -2.51 -6.99
CA SER A 195 6.62 -2.24 -7.72
C SER A 195 7.04 -3.37 -8.66
#